data_AF-A0AA51M8N8-F1
#
_entry.id   AF-A0AA51M8N8-F1
#
_cell.length_a   1.000
_cell.length_b   1.000
_cell.length_c   1.000
_cell.angle_alpha   90.00
_cell.angle_beta   90.00
_cell.angle_gamma   90.00
#
_symmetry.space_group_name_H-M   'P 1'
#
loop_
_entity.id
_entity.type
_entity.pdbx_description
1 polymer ?
#
loop_
_entity_poly.entity_id
_entity_poly.type
_entity_poly.pdbx_seq_one_letter_code
_entity_poly.pdbx_strand_id
1 'polypeptide(L)'
;MSVRHAWVVRDGGATASWFDVRLAFADGARVDALAVLSGREVRVEGVRAEPPLSIDDLAVLAEWLENPLFEACVPPPARGVPAPLRRTRPARPRGREERRLVAREYREAREDGADPVLAVMRATGHSRRKSLRLIGQARDEGFLAPRRARR
;
A
#
# COMPACT_ATOMS: atom_id res chain seq x y z
N MET A 1 6.14 -10.24 6.50
CA MET A 1 5.22 -9.30 7.16
C MET A 1 3.80 -9.84 7.07
N SER A 2 3.02 -9.72 8.15
CA SER A 2 1.62 -10.14 8.23
C SER A 2 0.80 -9.11 8.99
N VAL A 3 -0.45 -8.90 8.57
CA VAL A 3 -1.44 -8.11 9.30
C VAL A 3 -2.63 -9.00 9.60
N ARG A 4 -3.07 -9.01 10.86
CA ARG A 4 -4.23 -9.78 11.31
C ARG A 4 -5.23 -8.84 11.97
N HIS A 5 -6.47 -8.93 11.54
CA HIS A 5 -7.58 -8.30 12.25
C HIS A 5 -7.81 -9.04 13.56
N ALA A 6 -7.67 -8.33 14.69
CA ALA A 6 -7.61 -8.92 16.01
C ALA A 6 -9.00 -8.90 16.68
N TRP A 7 -9.61 -7.72 16.81
CA TRP A 7 -10.96 -7.56 17.35
C TRP A 7 -11.61 -6.25 16.92
N VAL A 8 -12.93 -6.14 17.16
CA VAL A 8 -13.76 -4.96 16.87
C VAL A 8 -14.52 -4.57 18.12
N VAL A 9 -14.56 -3.27 18.41
CA VAL A 9 -15.44 -2.68 19.42
C VAL A 9 -16.45 -1.78 18.73
N ARG A 10 -17.71 -1.85 19.17
CA ARG A 10 -18.80 -0.97 18.71
C ARG A 10 -19.40 -0.28 19.93
N ASP A 11 -19.47 1.04 19.89
CA ASP A 11 -20.07 1.85 20.96
C ASP A 11 -20.73 3.10 20.39
N GLY A 12 -21.98 3.40 20.79
CA GLY A 12 -22.66 4.65 20.48
C GLY A 12 -22.72 5.11 19.01
N GLY A 13 -22.53 4.20 18.05
CA GLY A 13 -22.44 4.52 16.60
C GLY A 13 -21.02 4.59 16.04
N ALA A 14 -19.98 4.51 16.87
CA ALA A 14 -18.59 4.36 16.47
C ALA A 14 -18.20 2.88 16.40
N THR A 15 -17.41 2.51 15.38
CA THR A 15 -16.76 1.21 15.28
C THR A 15 -15.25 1.42 15.26
N ALA A 16 -14.55 0.71 16.14
CA ALA A 16 -13.10 0.67 16.17
C ALA A 16 -12.62 -0.77 15.91
N SER A 17 -11.61 -0.93 15.07
CA SER A 17 -11.04 -2.22 14.67
C SER A 17 -9.55 -2.25 14.95
N TRP A 18 -9.09 -3.27 15.68
CA TRP A 18 -7.70 -3.46 16.04
C TRP A 18 -7.03 -4.46 15.08
N PHE A 19 -5.78 -4.17 14.75
CA PHE A 19 -4.95 -4.95 13.85
C PHE A 19 -3.59 -5.22 14.48
N ASP A 20 -3.22 -6.49 14.55
CA ASP A 20 -1.87 -6.91 14.89
C ASP A 20 -1.03 -6.93 13.62
N VAL A 21 0.06 -6.16 13.60
CA VAL A 21 1.03 -6.14 12.52
C VAL A 21 2.33 -6.74 13.01
N ARG A 22 2.83 -7.73 12.26
CA ARG A 22 4.11 -8.39 12.55
C ARG A 22 5.05 -8.31 11.35
N LEU A 23 6.24 -7.78 11.61
CA LEU A 23 7.39 -7.80 10.71
C LEU A 23 8.43 -8.73 11.30
N ALA A 24 8.93 -9.66 10.48
CA ALA A 24 10.00 -10.56 10.82
C ALA A 24 11.06 -10.44 9.72
N PHE A 25 12.31 -10.30 10.13
CA PHE A 25 13.47 -10.13 9.27
C PHE A 25 14.30 -11.41 9.28
N ALA A 26 15.12 -11.60 8.23
CA ALA A 26 15.90 -12.82 8.05
C ALA A 26 17.00 -13.02 9.11
N ASP A 27 17.43 -11.93 9.73
CA ASP A 27 18.40 -11.89 10.84
C ASP A 27 17.78 -12.21 12.20
N GLY A 28 16.48 -12.53 12.24
CA GLY A 28 15.73 -12.80 13.47
C GLY A 28 15.17 -11.56 14.15
N ALA A 29 15.42 -10.35 13.62
CA ALA A 29 14.78 -9.15 14.14
C ALA A 29 13.26 -9.24 13.95
N ARG A 30 12.51 -8.67 14.89
CA ARG A 30 11.05 -8.62 14.86
C ARG A 30 10.53 -7.27 15.31
N VAL A 31 9.45 -6.83 14.66
CA VAL A 31 8.68 -5.66 15.07
C VAL A 31 7.21 -6.05 15.09
N ASP A 32 6.58 -5.89 16.24
CA ASP A 32 5.14 -6.05 16.44
C ASP A 32 4.52 -4.67 16.68
N ALA A 33 3.45 -4.35 15.98
CA ALA A 33 2.72 -3.10 16.14
C ALA A 33 1.21 -3.35 16.26
N LEU A 34 0.56 -2.60 17.15
CA LEU A 34 -0.89 -2.59 17.31
C LEU A 34 -1.47 -1.33 16.66
N ALA A 35 -2.29 -1.50 15.63
CA ALA A 35 -2.95 -0.42 14.93
C ALA A 35 -4.46 -0.44 15.15
N VAL A 36 -5.08 0.73 15.17
CA VAL A 36 -6.51 0.92 15.39
C VAL A 36 -7.09 1.78 14.29
N LEU A 37 -8.11 1.27 13.61
CA LEU A 37 -8.95 2.04 12.71
C LEU A 37 -10.19 2.51 13.46
N SER A 38 -10.43 3.81 13.51
CA SER A 38 -11.68 4.41 13.99
C SER A 38 -12.15 5.46 12.99
N GLY A 39 -13.36 5.26 12.43
CA GLY A 39 -13.86 6.11 11.36
C GLY A 39 -12.94 6.09 10.13
N ARG A 40 -12.23 7.21 9.88
CA ARG A 40 -11.25 7.34 8.78
C ARG A 40 -9.81 7.49 9.26
N GLU A 41 -9.59 7.38 10.56
CA GLU A 41 -8.29 7.60 11.19
C GLU A 41 -7.67 6.25 11.57
N VAL A 42 -6.38 6.10 11.26
CA VAL A 42 -5.56 4.97 11.72
C VAL A 42 -4.58 5.49 12.75
N ARG A 43 -4.59 4.88 13.94
CA ARG A 43 -3.64 5.15 15.03
C ARG A 43 -2.77 3.93 15.27
N VAL A 44 -1.52 4.15 15.69
CA VAL A 44 -0.64 3.09 16.18
C VAL A 44 -0.53 3.25 17.69
N GLU A 45 -1.10 2.33 18.45
CA GLU A 45 -1.20 2.41 19.91
C GLU A 45 0.00 1.79 20.63
N GLY A 46 0.77 0.92 19.96
CA GLY A 46 1.96 0.33 20.55
C GLY A 46 2.89 -0.27 19.50
N VAL A 47 4.19 -0.16 19.74
CA VAL A 47 5.24 -0.77 18.94
C VAL A 47 6.21 -1.48 19.89
N ARG A 48 6.51 -2.74 19.59
CA ARG A 48 7.49 -3.56 20.29
C ARG A 48 8.48 -4.09 19.26
N ALA A 49 9.76 -4.03 19.57
CA ALA A 49 10.79 -4.50 18.66
C ALA A 49 11.92 -5.21 19.40
N GLU A 50 12.45 -6.23 18.75
CA GLU A 50 13.64 -6.95 19.18
C GLU A 50 14.55 -7.13 17.96
N PRO A 51 15.75 -6.52 17.93
CA PRO A 51 16.31 -5.59 18.94
C PRO A 51 15.52 -4.27 19.05
N PRO A 52 15.76 -3.44 20.09
CA PRO A 52 15.09 -2.15 20.25
C PRO A 52 15.30 -1.25 19.03
N LEU A 53 14.24 -0.59 18.57
CA LEU A 53 14.30 0.37 17.47
C LEU A 53 14.81 1.72 17.94
N SER A 54 15.58 2.39 17.10
CA SER A 54 15.87 3.81 17.26
C SER A 54 14.66 4.67 16.87
N ILE A 55 14.71 5.96 17.23
CA ILE A 55 13.68 6.94 16.83
C ILE A 55 13.66 7.11 15.29
N ASP A 56 14.83 7.08 14.65
CA ASP A 56 14.93 7.19 13.19
C ASP A 56 14.32 5.97 12.49
N ASP A 57 14.54 4.77 13.04
CA ASP A 57 13.94 3.53 12.51
C ASP A 57 12.42 3.49 12.68
N LEU A 58 11.86 4.19 13.67
CA LEU A 58 10.42 4.31 13.84
C LEU A 58 9.77 5.07 12.68
N ALA A 59 10.46 6.08 12.12
CA ALA A 59 9.99 6.78 10.92
C ALA A 59 9.99 5.85 9.69
N VAL A 60 11.00 4.97 9.58
CA VAL A 60 11.06 3.94 8.53
C VAL A 60 9.94 2.91 8.70
N LEU A 61 9.63 2.51 9.94
CA LEU A 61 8.55 1.58 10.24
C LEU A 61 7.19 2.10 9.72
N ALA A 62 6.91 3.40 9.85
CA ALA A 62 5.67 3.99 9.35
C ALA A 62 5.48 3.73 7.83
N GLU A 63 6.56 3.76 7.05
CA GLU A 63 6.52 3.46 5.61
C GLU A 63 6.18 1.99 5.34
N TRP A 64 6.62 1.08 6.21
CA TRP A 64 6.36 -0.35 6.07
C TRP A 64 4.94 -0.72 6.49
N LEU A 65 4.35 0.03 7.43
CA LEU A 65 3.01 -0.18 7.94
C LEU A 65 1.90 0.40 7.03
N GLU A 66 2.18 1.46 6.26
CA GLU A 66 1.18 2.19 5.46
C GLU A 66 0.36 1.26 4.54
N ASN A 67 1.05 0.58 3.61
CA ASN A 67 0.41 -0.29 2.63
C ASN A 67 -0.39 -1.46 3.21
N PRO A 68 0.15 -2.28 4.12
CA PRO A 68 -0.57 -3.43 4.63
C PRO A 68 -1.73 -3.05 5.55
N LEU A 69 -1.64 -1.94 6.28
CA LEU A 69 -2.76 -1.40 7.04
C LEU A 69 -3.85 -0.88 6.11
N PHE A 70 -3.48 -0.18 5.04
CA PHE A 70 -4.45 0.25 4.03
C PHE A 70 -5.21 -0.93 3.43
N GLU A 71 -4.52 -1.99 3.02
CA GLU A 71 -5.14 -3.20 2.49
C GLU A 71 -6.03 -3.93 3.51
N ALA A 72 -5.68 -3.90 4.80
CA ALA A 72 -6.47 -4.52 5.85
C ALA A 72 -7.70 -3.68 6.27
N CYS A 73 -7.59 -2.35 6.21
CA CYS A 73 -8.65 -1.41 6.60
C CYS A 73 -9.71 -1.24 5.50
N VAL A 74 -9.32 -1.38 4.23
CA VAL A 74 -10.25 -1.28 3.10
C VAL A 74 -10.85 -2.66 2.83
N PRO A 75 -12.16 -2.88 3.10
CA PRO A 75 -12.79 -4.14 2.74
C PRO A 75 -12.63 -4.34 1.22
N PRO A 76 -12.31 -5.56 0.76
CA PRO A 76 -12.29 -5.85 -0.67
C PRO A 76 -13.66 -5.49 -1.26
N PRO A 77 -13.73 -4.93 -2.48
CA PRO A 77 -15.00 -4.54 -3.08
C PRO A 77 -15.95 -5.74 -3.02
N ALA A 78 -17.12 -5.52 -2.44
CA ALA A 78 -18.14 -6.55 -2.22
C ALA A 78 -18.46 -7.20 -3.57
N ARG A 79 -17.88 -8.37 -3.81
CA ARG A 79 -18.26 -9.21 -4.94
C ARG A 79 -19.65 -9.75 -4.61
N GLY A 80 -20.65 -9.24 -5.30
CA GLY A 80 -22.01 -9.79 -5.24
C GLY A 80 -22.00 -11.29 -5.61
N VAL A 81 -22.50 -12.10 -4.68
CA VAL A 81 -23.22 -13.40 -4.78
C VAL A 81 -22.48 -14.59 -5.47
N PRO A 82 -22.55 -15.83 -4.92
CA PRO A 82 -21.51 -16.84 -5.11
C PRO A 82 -21.81 -17.83 -6.24
N ALA A 83 -20.75 -18.33 -6.90
CA ALA A 83 -20.78 -19.55 -7.70
C ALA A 83 -19.43 -20.29 -7.61
N PRO A 84 -19.42 -21.63 -7.74
CA PRO A 84 -18.54 -22.50 -6.96
C PRO A 84 -17.23 -22.87 -7.68
N LEU A 85 -16.33 -23.41 -6.87
CA LEU A 85 -15.11 -24.16 -7.21
C LEU A 85 -13.98 -23.42 -7.91
N ARG A 86 -12.85 -23.38 -7.18
CA ARG A 86 -11.47 -23.19 -7.63
C ARG A 86 -11.30 -23.07 -9.15
N ARG A 87 -11.20 -21.83 -9.63
CA ARG A 87 -10.45 -21.50 -10.84
C ARG A 87 -9.52 -20.33 -10.55
N THR A 88 -8.23 -20.65 -10.59
CA THR A 88 -7.09 -19.82 -10.98
C THR A 88 -7.35 -18.31 -10.98
N ARG A 89 -6.89 -17.65 -9.91
CA ARG A 89 -6.73 -16.19 -9.83
C ARG A 89 -6.05 -15.72 -11.13
N PRO A 90 -6.61 -14.77 -11.91
CA PRO A 90 -5.88 -14.21 -13.04
C PRO A 90 -4.58 -13.63 -12.49
N ALA A 91 -3.46 -14.06 -13.07
CA ALA A 91 -2.14 -13.58 -12.70
C ALA A 91 -2.16 -12.06 -12.89
N ARG A 92 -2.13 -11.32 -11.78
CA ARG A 92 -1.98 -9.87 -11.81
C ARG A 92 -0.71 -9.55 -12.61
N PRO A 93 -0.72 -8.56 -13.50
CA PRO A 93 0.37 -8.27 -14.41
C PRO A 93 1.66 -8.07 -13.61
N ARG A 94 2.58 -9.05 -13.64
CA ARG A 94 3.79 -9.00 -12.83
C ARG A 94 4.83 -8.10 -13.50
N GLY A 95 5.25 -7.06 -12.79
CA GLY A 95 6.41 -6.22 -13.11
C GLY A 95 6.23 -5.36 -14.35
N ARG A 96 6.56 -5.90 -15.53
CA ARG A 96 6.65 -5.11 -16.78
C ARG A 96 5.29 -4.63 -17.30
N GLU A 97 4.25 -5.42 -17.12
CA GLU A 97 2.88 -5.05 -17.51
C GLU A 97 2.29 -3.98 -16.58
N GLU A 98 2.59 -4.05 -15.29
CA GLU A 98 2.27 -3.00 -14.32
C GLU A 98 3.00 -1.69 -14.65
N ARG A 99 4.27 -1.77 -15.06
CA ARG A 99 5.04 -0.61 -15.50
C ARG A 99 4.52 -0.01 -16.81
N ARG A 100 4.03 -0.84 -17.75
CA ARG A 100 3.33 -0.38 -18.96
C ARG A 100 2.02 0.34 -18.64
N LEU A 101 1.23 -0.20 -17.71
CA LEU A 101 0.00 0.42 -17.23
C LEU A 101 0.30 1.80 -16.62
N VAL A 102 1.26 1.88 -15.70
CA VAL A 102 1.71 3.12 -15.07
C VAL A 102 2.16 4.15 -16.11
N ALA A 103 2.93 3.72 -17.12
CA ALA A 103 3.42 4.62 -18.16
C ALA A 103 2.32 5.13 -19.12
N ARG A 104 1.26 4.34 -19.34
CA ARG A 104 0.11 4.77 -20.13
C ARG A 104 -0.68 5.85 -19.39
N GLU A 105 -1.11 5.54 -18.16
CA GLU A 105 -1.90 6.45 -17.31
C GLU A 105 -1.16 7.76 -17.03
N TYR A 106 0.15 7.69 -16.83
CA TYR A 106 0.99 8.87 -16.66
C TYR A 106 1.04 9.76 -17.91
N ARG A 107 1.03 9.18 -19.11
CA ARG A 107 1.07 9.94 -20.38
C ARG A 107 -0.28 10.55 -20.70
N GLU A 108 -1.36 9.77 -20.60
CA GLU A 108 -2.73 10.24 -20.82
C GLU A 108 -3.04 11.42 -19.90
N ALA A 109 -2.79 11.29 -18.60
CA ALA A 109 -2.99 12.40 -17.66
C ALA A 109 -2.10 13.62 -17.94
N ARG A 110 -0.90 13.42 -18.48
CA ARG A 110 0.01 14.53 -18.85
C ARG A 110 -0.43 15.23 -20.13
N GLU A 111 -0.99 14.52 -21.09
CA GLU A 111 -1.57 15.06 -22.32
C GLU A 111 -2.86 15.83 -22.01
N ASP A 112 -3.66 15.33 -21.07
CA ASP A 112 -4.89 15.96 -20.60
C ASP A 112 -4.66 17.15 -19.64
N GLY A 113 -3.40 17.44 -19.27
CA GLY A 113 -3.06 18.50 -18.32
C GLY A 113 -3.49 18.22 -16.86
N ALA A 114 -3.86 16.98 -16.54
CA ALA A 114 -4.22 16.53 -15.19
C ALA A 114 -2.99 16.16 -14.34
N ASP A 115 -3.18 15.88 -13.04
CA ASP A 115 -2.10 15.38 -12.18
C ASP A 115 -1.78 13.90 -12.51
N PRO A 116 -0.61 13.62 -13.12
CA PRO A 116 -0.29 12.29 -13.59
C PRO A 116 0.10 11.33 -12.45
N VAL A 117 0.46 11.84 -11.27
CA VAL A 117 0.71 10.99 -10.10
C VAL A 117 -0.63 10.50 -9.55
N LEU A 118 -1.62 11.39 -9.48
CA LEU A 118 -2.96 11.04 -9.02
C LEU A 118 -3.66 10.04 -9.96
N ALA A 119 -3.48 10.19 -11.28
CA ALA A 119 -3.99 9.23 -12.26
C ALA A 119 -3.41 7.82 -12.04
N VAL A 120 -2.09 7.72 -11.86
CA VAL A 120 -1.43 6.45 -11.56
C VAL A 120 -1.90 5.86 -10.22
N MET A 121 -2.11 6.70 -9.20
CA MET A 121 -2.67 6.24 -7.93
C MET A 121 -4.07 5.64 -8.09
N ARG A 122 -4.94 6.29 -8.88
CA ARG A 122 -6.31 5.80 -9.14
C ARG A 122 -6.32 4.51 -9.97
N ALA A 123 -5.46 4.42 -10.98
CA ALA A 123 -5.38 3.27 -11.87
C ALA A 123 -4.75 2.04 -11.21
N THR A 124 -3.79 2.24 -10.29
CA THR A 124 -3.05 1.14 -9.65
C THR A 124 -3.50 0.83 -8.22
N GLY A 125 -4.25 1.73 -7.57
CA GLY A 125 -4.64 1.61 -6.17
C GLY A 125 -3.48 1.78 -5.18
N HIS A 126 -2.33 2.30 -5.62
CA HIS A 126 -1.14 2.45 -4.79
C HIS A 126 -1.05 3.82 -4.12
N SER A 127 -0.32 3.87 -2.99
CA SER A 127 0.03 5.12 -2.32
C SER A 127 0.86 6.04 -3.24
N ARG A 128 0.90 7.32 -2.90
CA ARG A 128 1.63 8.34 -3.69
C ARG A 128 3.10 7.98 -3.85
N ARG A 129 3.76 7.55 -2.78
CA ARG A 129 5.19 7.15 -2.80
C ARG A 129 5.43 5.92 -3.66
N LYS A 130 4.60 4.89 -3.55
CA LYS A 130 4.72 3.67 -4.37
C LYS A 130 4.43 3.95 -5.84
N SER A 131 3.45 4.81 -6.14
CA SER A 131 3.18 5.31 -7.49
C SER A 131 4.39 6.05 -8.07
N LEU A 132 5.03 6.93 -7.29
CA LEU A 132 6.25 7.62 -7.70
C LEU A 132 7.42 6.66 -7.97
N ARG A 133 7.59 5.61 -7.15
CA ARG A 133 8.59 4.55 -7.41
C ARG A 133 8.31 3.79 -8.69
N LEU A 134 7.05 3.41 -8.95
CA LEU A 134 6.66 2.73 -10.19
C LEU A 134 6.87 3.62 -11.43
N ILE A 135 6.56 4.91 -11.32
CA ILE A 135 6.85 5.90 -12.36
C ILE A 135 8.36 6.00 -12.60
N GLY A 136 9.18 5.94 -11.54
CA GLY A 136 10.64 5.88 -11.64
C GLY A 136 11.11 4.64 -12.40
N GLN A 137 10.67 3.45 -11.98
CA GLN A 137 11.02 2.20 -12.66
C GLN A 137 10.54 2.16 -14.12
N ALA A 138 9.36 2.71 -14.40
CA ALA A 138 8.85 2.83 -15.77
C ALA A 138 9.72 3.77 -16.64
N ARG A 139 10.35 4.79 -16.05
CA ARG A 139 11.36 5.62 -16.73
C ARG A 139 12.66 4.85 -16.97
N ASP A 140 13.14 4.13 -15.95
CA ASP A 140 14.38 3.36 -16.05
C ASP A 140 14.28 2.25 -17.11
N GLU A 141 13.08 1.67 -17.30
CA GLU A 141 12.78 0.70 -18.36
C GLU A 141 12.45 1.34 -19.73
N GLY A 142 12.50 2.67 -19.83
CA GLY A 142 12.31 3.40 -21.09
C GLY A 142 10.86 3.61 -21.53
N PHE A 143 9.86 3.30 -20.69
CA PHE A 143 8.45 3.53 -21.00
C PHE A 143 8.01 4.99 -20.87
N LEU A 144 8.80 5.82 -20.20
CA LEU A 144 8.54 7.24 -19.99
C LEU A 144 9.78 8.05 -20.38
N ALA A 145 9.55 9.24 -20.95
CA ALA A 145 10.62 10.15 -21.31
C ALA A 145 11.48 10.51 -20.08
N PRO A 146 12.81 10.52 -20.19
CA PRO A 146 13.70 11.00 -19.14
C PRO A 146 13.30 12.43 -18.73
N ARG A 147 13.47 12.76 -17.45
CA ARG A 147 13.42 14.17 -17.03
C ARG A 147 14.48 14.90 -17.85
N ARG A 148 14.06 15.83 -18.72
CA ARG A 148 14.99 16.74 -19.39
C ARG A 148 15.82 17.39 -18.28
N ALA A 149 17.09 17.02 -18.21
CA ALA A 149 18.04 17.70 -17.35
C ALA A 149 18.03 19.16 -17.80
N ARG A 150 17.58 20.06 -16.91
CA ARG A 150 17.77 21.48 -17.11
C ARG A 150 19.27 21.71 -17.14
N ARG A 151 19.79 22.11 -18.31
CA ARG A 151 21.03 22.85 -18.45
C ARG A 151 20.92 24.17 -17.71
#